data_AF-A0A2E9JHS1-F1
#
_entry.id   AF-A0A2E9JHS1-F1
#
_cell.length_a   1.000
_cell.length_b   1.000
_cell.length_c   1.000
_cell.angle_alpha   90.00
_cell.angle_beta   90.00
_cell.angle_gamma   90.00
#
_symmetry.space_group_name_H-M   'P 1'
#
loop_
_entity.id
_entity.type
_entity.pdbx_description
1 polymer ?
#
loop_
_entity_poly.entity_id
_entity_poly.type
_entity_poly.pdbx_seq_one_letter_code
_entity_poly.pdbx_strand_id
1 'polypeptide(L)'
;MKSLSLLLPLLVLLNSCSDNTPSQSIVGPAPSTSQAASETPAGADFSTERNAYFGDLHVHTMYSYDAFIFGTTSSPDDAYQFAKGGALTHPAGFEMQLDVPLDFYGVTDHAYYLGVLREMAIGDSEVARHEVAEGMDALGDDIAYRRRMFAKFRDFARSDRRMEIMDGVVVKTAWDDIVAAANRHNDPGNFTAFVGYEYTTSGSEYENLHRNVIFRGAEVPDMPFSKLNSVNPEDLWEWMDTNRAQGIESLAIPHNSNGSNGMMFQLTDFSGRPLDSSYANQRMRNEPLVEITQVKGASDTHPALSPNDEWSEFEIMPFRIGIRLPSQPQGSYVREAYLNGLEMEANQGFNPYKFGLIGSSDSHNSSAAGPEDDHWSKVALLDSDGQRRGSVPLDTPRDNGEIYQDTYYNYWGAAGLAGVWAEENTRESIYDAFRRKETFGTSGPRMKVRFFAGYNLPALDDSELVSKAYANGVPMGSDLLGDDGQNPSFLMWAAKDPNGTPLQRVQIIKGWVENGAAMEKVFDVACSDGAVVDPQTRRCPDNGARVNIADCSISAGVGAAELRASWQDLEFDPDQHAFYYVRALENPSCRWSTWDAIRAGVEPRPDMPSTLQERVWSSPIWITPN
;
A
#
# COMPACT_ATOMS: atom_id res chain seq x y z
N MET A 1 52.86 -25.01 -54.08
CA MET A 1 54.34 -24.97 -54.02
C MET A 1 54.80 -25.98 -52.96
N LYS A 2 55.63 -26.94 -53.39
CA LYS A 2 56.62 -27.80 -52.67
C LYS A 2 56.50 -27.97 -51.14
N SER A 3 56.23 -29.19 -50.66
CA SER A 3 57.19 -30.19 -50.09
C SER A 3 57.51 -29.92 -48.61
N LEU A 4 57.10 -30.73 -47.63
CA LEU A 4 57.42 -32.14 -47.28
C LEU A 4 58.87 -32.38 -46.83
N SER A 5 59.05 -32.82 -45.57
CA SER A 5 60.11 -33.75 -45.05
C SER A 5 59.77 -34.08 -43.58
N LEU A 6 59.39 -35.31 -43.19
CA LEU A 6 60.21 -36.53 -42.87
C LEU A 6 61.13 -36.32 -41.63
N LEU A 7 61.32 -37.17 -40.60
CA LEU A 7 61.20 -38.63 -40.29
C LEU A 7 61.01 -38.76 -38.73
N LEU A 8 60.24 -39.67 -38.09
CA LEU A 8 60.37 -41.14 -37.80
C LEU A 8 61.75 -41.62 -37.22
N PRO A 9 61.91 -42.78 -36.53
CA PRO A 9 61.07 -43.59 -35.60
C PRO A 9 61.88 -44.18 -34.38
N LEU A 10 61.27 -45.08 -33.57
CA LEU A 10 61.69 -46.47 -33.21
C LEU A 10 61.51 -46.80 -31.69
N LEU A 11 60.49 -47.56 -31.25
CA LEU A 11 60.32 -49.05 -31.14
C LEU A 11 61.21 -49.68 -30.02
N VAL A 12 60.70 -50.39 -28.98
CA VAL A 12 60.41 -51.87 -28.89
C VAL A 12 60.26 -52.22 -27.36
N LEU A 13 59.11 -52.75 -26.87
CA LEU A 13 58.75 -54.18 -26.56
C LEU A 13 59.39 -54.74 -25.24
N LEU A 14 58.80 -55.56 -24.34
CA LEU A 14 57.87 -56.71 -24.43
C LEU A 14 57.34 -57.16 -23.03
N ASN A 15 56.10 -57.68 -23.01
CA ASN A 15 55.49 -58.86 -22.33
C ASN A 15 55.68 -59.21 -20.83
N SER A 16 54.54 -59.51 -20.15
CA SER A 16 54.18 -60.89 -19.69
C SER A 16 52.79 -60.96 -19.00
N CYS A 17 52.08 -62.08 -19.24
CA CYS A 17 50.78 -62.57 -18.73
C CYS A 17 50.73 -62.75 -17.18
N SER A 18 49.63 -63.03 -16.44
CA SER A 18 48.27 -63.55 -16.72
C SER A 18 47.30 -63.30 -15.54
N ASP A 19 46.02 -63.10 -15.86
CA ASP A 19 44.72 -63.46 -15.23
C ASP A 19 44.53 -63.70 -13.71
N ASN A 20 43.60 -62.94 -13.10
CA ASN A 20 42.24 -63.42 -12.77
C ASN A 20 41.33 -62.34 -12.13
N THR A 21 40.46 -61.73 -12.96
CA THR A 21 38.96 -61.70 -12.95
C THR A 21 38.23 -61.73 -11.59
N PRO A 22 37.13 -60.95 -11.35
CA PRO A 22 35.95 -61.02 -12.21
C PRO A 22 35.18 -59.74 -12.59
N SER A 23 34.88 -59.68 -13.89
CA SER A 23 33.65 -59.22 -14.56
C SER A 23 32.99 -57.91 -14.12
N GLN A 24 33.23 -56.84 -14.89
CA GLN A 24 32.35 -55.69 -15.01
C GLN A 24 31.20 -56.01 -15.98
N SER A 25 29.97 -55.99 -15.48
CA SER A 25 28.76 -55.74 -16.26
C SER A 25 28.53 -54.23 -16.33
N ILE A 26 28.25 -53.75 -17.54
CA ILE A 26 27.92 -52.36 -17.87
C ILE A 26 26.65 -51.93 -17.10
N VAL A 27 26.72 -50.84 -16.34
CA VAL A 27 25.58 -50.22 -15.62
C VAL A 27 25.40 -48.79 -16.14
N GLY A 28 24.13 -48.41 -16.33
CA GLY A 28 23.65 -47.15 -16.89
C GLY A 28 23.97 -45.89 -16.07
N PRO A 29 23.41 -44.74 -16.49
CA PRO A 29 23.82 -43.42 -16.00
C PRO A 29 23.50 -43.26 -14.51
N ALA A 30 24.47 -42.67 -13.80
CA ALA A 30 24.48 -42.45 -12.37
C ALA A 30 23.28 -41.61 -11.89
N PRO A 31 22.76 -41.88 -10.66
CA PRO A 31 21.76 -41.02 -10.06
C PRO A 31 22.39 -39.68 -9.71
N SER A 32 21.81 -38.61 -10.25
CA SER A 32 22.01 -37.26 -9.76
C SER A 32 21.48 -37.19 -8.33
N THR A 33 22.38 -37.24 -7.35
CA THR A 33 22.09 -36.81 -5.98
C THR A 33 21.63 -35.37 -6.03
N SER A 34 20.32 -35.14 -5.86
CA SER A 34 19.81 -33.84 -5.49
C SER A 34 20.41 -33.48 -4.15
N GLN A 35 21.38 -32.57 -4.14
CA GLN A 35 21.64 -31.79 -2.95
C GLN A 35 20.34 -31.07 -2.63
N ALA A 36 19.67 -31.54 -1.57
CA ALA A 36 18.63 -30.79 -0.92
C ALA A 36 19.15 -29.36 -0.73
N ALA A 37 18.39 -28.39 -1.22
CA ALA A 37 18.58 -26.99 -0.86
C ALA A 37 18.68 -26.96 0.68
N SER A 38 19.76 -26.40 1.20
CA SER A 38 19.91 -26.23 2.64
C SER A 38 18.74 -25.39 3.12
N GLU A 39 17.84 -25.99 3.88
CA GLU A 39 16.87 -25.26 4.70
C GLU A 39 17.69 -24.32 5.59
N THR A 40 17.61 -23.02 5.32
CA THR A 40 17.98 -22.00 6.28
C THR A 40 17.17 -22.31 7.55
N PRO A 41 17.79 -22.43 8.74
CA PRO A 41 17.04 -22.64 9.96
C PRO A 41 15.99 -21.52 10.07
N ALA A 42 14.74 -21.90 10.30
CA ALA A 42 13.65 -20.95 10.56
C ALA A 42 14.13 -19.88 11.56
N GLY A 43 13.91 -18.60 11.23
CA GLY A 43 14.29 -17.48 12.10
C GLY A 43 13.68 -17.62 13.49
N ALA A 44 14.25 -16.93 14.48
CA ALA A 44 13.73 -16.96 15.86
C ALA A 44 12.28 -16.41 15.96
N ASP A 45 11.84 -15.65 14.96
CA ASP A 45 10.52 -15.05 14.82
C ASP A 45 9.56 -15.86 13.92
N PHE A 46 10.01 -16.98 13.33
CA PHE A 46 9.17 -17.79 12.45
C PHE A 46 7.93 -18.34 13.15
N SER A 47 6.77 -18.16 12.54
CA SER A 47 5.48 -18.66 13.03
C SER A 47 4.67 -19.32 11.90
N THR A 48 4.30 -20.58 12.10
CA THR A 48 3.36 -21.30 11.21
C THR A 48 1.94 -20.73 11.27
N GLU A 49 1.62 -19.98 12.32
CA GLU A 49 0.35 -19.25 12.46
C GLU A 49 0.43 -17.83 11.91
N ARG A 50 1.62 -17.42 11.42
CA ARG A 50 1.96 -16.09 10.91
C ARG A 50 1.89 -14.99 11.97
N ASN A 51 2.73 -13.98 11.81
CA ASN A 51 2.78 -12.78 12.63
C ASN A 51 2.18 -11.60 11.86
N ALA A 52 1.54 -10.68 12.57
CA ALA A 52 1.12 -9.40 11.99
C ALA A 52 2.28 -8.43 12.03
N TYR A 53 2.71 -7.97 10.86
CA TYR A 53 3.70 -6.91 10.70
C TYR A 53 3.04 -5.66 10.12
N PHE A 54 3.56 -4.49 10.50
CA PHE A 54 3.08 -3.19 10.07
C PHE A 54 4.19 -2.39 9.39
N GLY A 55 3.83 -1.68 8.33
CA GLY A 55 4.79 -0.88 7.59
C GLY A 55 4.14 0.20 6.74
N ASP A 56 4.98 0.88 5.99
CA ASP A 56 4.61 1.92 5.04
C ASP A 56 5.46 1.74 3.77
N LEU A 57 4.78 1.66 2.62
CA LEU A 57 5.40 1.37 1.32
C LEU A 57 5.32 2.58 0.38
N HIS A 58 4.98 3.75 0.90
CA HIS A 58 4.70 4.93 0.11
C HIS A 58 5.27 6.17 0.77
N VAL A 59 6.56 6.43 0.55
CA VAL A 59 7.30 7.45 1.28
C VAL A 59 8.30 8.13 0.35
N HIS A 60 8.33 9.45 0.38
CA HIS A 60 9.21 10.27 -0.45
C HIS A 60 10.27 11.00 0.37
N THR A 61 11.44 11.14 -0.25
CA THR A 61 12.66 11.71 0.32
C THR A 61 13.12 12.92 -0.49
N MET A 62 14.33 13.40 -0.21
CA MET A 62 14.98 14.46 -0.98
C MET A 62 15.12 14.17 -2.48
N TYR A 63 14.92 12.92 -2.93
CA TYR A 63 15.01 12.57 -4.33
C TYR A 63 13.70 12.76 -5.10
N SER A 64 12.54 12.75 -4.45
CA SER A 64 11.28 13.11 -5.09
C SER A 64 11.21 14.61 -5.35
N TYR A 65 10.82 14.98 -6.57
CA TYR A 65 10.86 16.36 -7.03
C TYR A 65 9.91 17.27 -6.22
N ASP A 66 8.71 16.81 -5.89
CA ASP A 66 7.74 17.60 -5.16
C ASP A 66 7.96 17.55 -3.63
N ALA A 67 8.54 16.49 -3.09
CA ALA A 67 9.02 16.48 -1.71
C ALA A 67 10.16 17.51 -1.51
N PHE A 68 11.18 17.47 -2.39
CA PHE A 68 12.34 18.37 -2.28
C PHE A 68 11.96 19.84 -2.40
N ILE A 69 11.15 20.20 -3.41
CA ILE A 69 10.79 21.61 -3.65
C ILE A 69 9.97 22.21 -2.49
N PHE A 70 9.29 21.37 -1.70
CA PHE A 70 8.51 21.81 -0.54
C PHE A 70 9.21 21.68 0.81
N GLY A 71 10.49 21.29 0.81
CA GLY A 71 11.39 21.47 1.96
C GLY A 71 12.11 20.21 2.40
N THR A 72 11.76 19.04 1.87
CA THR A 72 12.32 17.77 2.33
C THR A 72 13.75 17.61 1.85
N THR A 73 14.66 17.52 2.82
CA THR A 73 16.11 17.35 2.59
C THR A 73 16.64 16.06 3.18
N SER A 74 15.80 15.31 3.89
CA SER A 74 16.11 14.01 4.47
C SER A 74 16.38 12.96 3.38
N SER A 75 17.39 12.13 3.63
CA SER A 75 17.83 11.07 2.74
C SER A 75 17.00 9.78 2.89
N PRO A 76 17.14 8.81 1.97
CA PRO A 76 16.62 7.46 2.18
C PRO A 76 17.10 6.80 3.48
N ASP A 77 18.37 6.98 3.87
CA ASP A 77 18.87 6.44 5.16
C ASP A 77 18.12 7.06 6.34
N ASP A 78 17.88 8.38 6.32
CA ASP A 78 17.13 9.07 7.39
C ASP A 78 15.71 8.53 7.51
N ALA A 79 15.04 8.28 6.38
CA ALA A 79 13.69 7.70 6.34
C ALA A 79 13.66 6.30 6.97
N TYR A 80 14.64 5.44 6.65
CA TYR A 80 14.73 4.13 7.27
C TYR A 80 15.16 4.18 8.74
N GLN A 81 15.98 5.16 9.16
CA GLN A 81 16.27 5.34 10.59
C GLN A 81 15.02 5.75 11.36
N PHE A 82 14.21 6.66 10.80
CA PHE A 82 12.93 7.05 11.36
C PHE A 82 11.99 5.84 11.52
N ALA A 83 11.85 5.01 10.48
CA ALA A 83 11.00 3.82 10.52
C ALA A 83 11.41 2.83 11.64
N LYS A 84 12.70 2.76 11.98
CA LYS A 84 13.24 1.96 13.09
C LYS A 84 13.09 2.63 14.47
N GLY A 85 12.39 3.76 14.55
CA GLY A 85 12.15 4.51 15.78
C GLY A 85 13.15 5.64 16.07
N GLY A 86 14.00 6.01 15.10
CA GLY A 86 14.86 7.18 15.20
C GLY A 86 14.07 8.49 15.12
N ALA A 87 14.62 9.56 15.68
CA ALA A 87 14.06 10.90 15.50
C ALA A 87 14.44 11.47 14.11
N LEU A 88 13.54 12.24 13.52
CA LEU A 88 13.73 12.91 12.24
C LEU A 88 13.29 14.37 12.35
N THR A 89 14.15 15.31 12.01
CA THR A 89 13.80 16.72 12.02
C THR A 89 12.93 17.06 10.81
N HIS A 90 11.71 17.55 11.06
CA HIS A 90 10.83 18.09 10.04
C HIS A 90 11.45 19.35 9.40
N PRO A 91 11.21 19.66 8.12
CA PRO A 91 11.73 20.88 7.49
C PRO A 91 11.37 22.20 8.19
N ALA A 92 10.30 22.21 9.00
CA ALA A 92 9.93 23.36 9.83
C ALA A 92 10.67 23.45 11.19
N GLY A 93 11.58 22.51 11.48
CA GLY A 93 12.49 22.54 12.63
C GLY A 93 12.03 21.81 13.89
N PHE A 94 10.86 21.16 13.88
CA PHE A 94 10.42 20.28 14.98
C PHE A 94 10.81 18.82 14.74
N GLU A 95 10.92 18.02 15.80
CA GLU A 95 11.27 16.61 15.71
C GLU A 95 10.03 15.75 15.47
N MET A 96 10.16 14.71 14.64
CA MET A 96 9.16 13.66 14.39
C MET A 96 9.72 12.33 14.86
N GLN A 97 8.92 11.51 15.55
CA GLN A 97 9.32 10.18 15.98
C GLN A 97 8.10 9.28 16.12
N LEU A 98 8.23 8.00 15.75
CA LEU A 98 7.17 7.01 15.97
C LEU A 98 7.16 6.52 17.42
N ASP A 99 5.97 6.38 18.01
CA ASP A 99 5.81 5.75 19.33
C ASP A 99 6.22 4.27 19.32
N VAL A 100 5.97 3.60 18.20
CA VAL A 100 6.33 2.20 17.95
C VAL A 100 7.02 2.15 16.59
N PRO A 101 8.22 1.56 16.48
CA PRO A 101 8.86 1.32 15.18
C PRO A 101 7.97 0.53 14.21
N LEU A 102 8.24 0.65 12.93
CA LEU A 102 7.63 -0.18 11.89
C LEU A 102 8.42 -1.48 11.72
N ASP A 103 7.74 -2.53 11.28
CA ASP A 103 8.34 -3.82 10.98
C ASP A 103 8.96 -3.85 9.58
N PHE A 104 8.36 -3.10 8.64
CA PHE A 104 8.88 -2.93 7.29
C PHE A 104 8.64 -1.53 6.72
N TYR A 105 9.44 -1.14 5.74
CA TYR A 105 9.36 0.19 5.13
C TYR A 105 9.86 0.18 3.68
N GLY A 106 9.30 1.04 2.82
CA GLY A 106 9.75 1.24 1.44
C GLY A 106 9.80 2.71 1.08
N VAL A 107 10.98 3.19 0.66
CA VAL A 107 11.10 4.51 0.01
C VAL A 107 10.66 4.35 -1.44
N THR A 108 9.72 5.19 -1.87
CA THR A 108 9.12 5.15 -3.20
C THR A 108 9.08 6.55 -3.80
N ASP A 109 10.25 7.17 -3.91
CA ASP A 109 10.37 8.44 -4.62
C ASP A 109 9.87 8.33 -6.07
N HIS A 110 9.31 9.42 -6.58
CA HIS A 110 8.91 9.53 -7.98
C HIS A 110 10.05 9.17 -8.93
N ALA A 111 9.88 8.12 -9.75
CA ALA A 111 10.83 7.82 -10.84
C ALA A 111 10.86 8.95 -11.90
N TYR A 112 9.80 9.76 -11.96
CA TYR A 112 9.73 10.95 -12.78
C TYR A 112 10.61 12.07 -12.22
N TYR A 113 11.63 12.51 -12.96
CA TYR A 113 12.62 13.51 -12.51
C TYR A 113 13.32 13.16 -11.19
N LEU A 114 13.55 11.87 -10.95
CA LEU A 114 14.21 11.39 -9.74
C LEU A 114 15.56 12.09 -9.51
N GLY A 115 15.69 12.78 -8.37
CA GLY A 115 16.88 13.53 -7.96
C GLY A 115 17.14 14.84 -8.70
N VAL A 116 16.38 15.16 -9.74
CA VAL A 116 16.65 16.30 -10.64
C VAL A 116 16.54 17.64 -9.92
N LEU A 117 15.51 17.87 -9.10
CA LEU A 117 15.36 19.17 -8.42
C LEU A 117 16.40 19.39 -7.32
N ARG A 118 16.81 18.30 -6.66
CA ARG A 118 17.94 18.34 -5.73
C ARG A 118 19.21 18.72 -6.47
N GLU A 119 19.48 18.08 -7.59
CA GLU A 119 20.64 18.40 -8.43
C GLU A 119 20.62 19.84 -8.93
N MET A 120 19.46 20.36 -9.34
CA MET A 120 19.30 21.77 -9.72
C MET A 120 19.69 22.75 -8.60
N ALA A 121 19.39 22.39 -7.35
CA ALA A 121 19.55 23.27 -6.21
C ALA A 121 20.96 23.21 -5.59
N ILE A 122 21.56 22.02 -5.52
CA ILE A 122 22.80 21.81 -4.74
C ILE A 122 23.90 21.04 -5.50
N GLY A 123 23.66 20.69 -6.77
CA GLY A 123 24.60 19.95 -7.61
C GLY A 123 25.49 20.83 -8.49
N ASP A 124 26.21 20.18 -9.41
CA ASP A 124 27.13 20.84 -10.35
C ASP A 124 27.08 20.25 -11.78
N SER A 125 26.05 19.46 -12.09
CA SER A 125 25.80 18.94 -13.43
C SER A 125 25.34 20.00 -14.44
N GLU A 126 25.16 19.61 -15.69
CA GLU A 126 24.55 20.47 -16.72
C GLU A 126 23.10 20.85 -16.37
N VAL A 127 22.37 19.98 -15.67
CA VAL A 127 21.03 20.27 -15.16
C VAL A 127 21.05 21.41 -14.13
N ALA A 128 22.06 21.44 -13.26
CA ALA A 128 22.26 22.54 -12.30
C ALA A 128 22.59 23.88 -12.99
N ARG A 129 23.18 23.84 -14.19
CA ARG A 129 23.50 25.03 -15.00
C ARG A 129 22.38 25.42 -15.97
N HIS A 130 21.33 24.60 -16.09
CA HIS A 130 20.24 24.85 -17.02
C HIS A 130 19.41 26.08 -16.60
N GLU A 131 18.86 26.84 -17.55
CA GLU A 131 18.09 28.07 -17.27
C GLU A 131 16.88 27.85 -16.34
N VAL A 132 16.31 26.64 -16.34
CA VAL A 132 15.20 26.31 -15.45
C VAL A 132 15.64 26.25 -13.98
N ALA A 133 16.90 25.88 -13.72
CA ALA A 133 17.50 25.76 -12.39
C ALA A 133 17.83 27.12 -11.76
N GLU A 134 17.87 28.21 -12.54
CA GLU A 134 18.14 29.54 -12.01
C GLU A 134 17.21 29.89 -10.84
N GLY A 135 17.79 30.08 -9.64
CA GLY A 135 17.11 30.37 -8.38
C GLY A 135 16.85 29.16 -7.47
N MET A 136 17.11 27.92 -7.93
CA MET A 136 16.91 26.71 -7.13
C MET A 136 17.92 26.58 -5.97
N ASP A 137 19.07 27.26 -6.05
CA ASP A 137 20.09 27.33 -5.00
C ASP A 137 19.72 28.28 -3.84
N ALA A 138 18.64 29.06 -4.00
CA ALA A 138 18.20 30.09 -3.06
C ALA A 138 16.81 29.82 -2.46
N LEU A 139 16.33 28.56 -2.46
CA LEU A 139 14.96 28.23 -2.06
C LEU A 139 14.59 28.68 -0.63
N GLY A 140 15.48 28.52 0.35
CA GLY A 140 15.24 28.89 1.75
C GLY A 140 13.91 28.36 2.30
N ASP A 141 13.28 29.08 3.24
CA ASP A 141 11.99 28.69 3.82
C ASP A 141 10.80 29.49 3.23
N ASP A 142 11.03 30.31 2.20
CA ASP A 142 9.98 31.09 1.53
C ASP A 142 9.10 30.19 0.65
N ILE A 143 7.94 29.82 1.19
CA ILE A 143 6.95 29.00 0.50
C ILE A 143 6.38 29.66 -0.75
N ALA A 144 6.19 30.98 -0.75
CA ALA A 144 5.71 31.67 -1.94
C ALA A 144 6.76 31.60 -3.04
N TYR A 145 8.05 31.70 -2.70
CA TYR A 145 9.14 31.51 -3.64
C TYR A 145 9.22 30.05 -4.14
N ARG A 146 9.20 29.07 -3.25
CA ARG A 146 9.17 27.64 -3.60
C ARG A 146 8.02 27.30 -4.55
N ARG A 147 6.81 27.83 -4.30
CA ARG A 147 5.66 27.67 -5.21
C ARG A 147 5.90 28.30 -6.59
N ARG A 148 6.55 29.46 -6.66
CA ARG A 148 6.93 30.09 -7.96
C ARG A 148 7.96 29.24 -8.70
N MET A 149 8.98 28.73 -8.00
CA MET A 149 10.00 27.86 -8.58
C MET A 149 9.41 26.53 -9.05
N PHE A 150 8.52 25.94 -8.27
CA PHE A 150 7.80 24.74 -8.68
C PHE A 150 6.92 24.97 -9.91
N ALA A 151 6.23 26.11 -9.99
CA ALA A 151 5.47 26.48 -11.19
C ALA A 151 6.37 26.61 -12.43
N LYS A 152 7.53 27.29 -12.30
CA LYS A 152 8.54 27.39 -13.37
C LYS A 152 9.00 26.02 -13.85
N PHE A 153 9.37 25.12 -12.92
CA PHE A 153 9.75 23.74 -13.23
C PHE A 153 8.62 22.97 -13.91
N ARG A 154 7.41 22.99 -13.34
CA ARG A 154 6.24 22.26 -13.86
C ARG A 154 5.89 22.71 -15.28
N ASP A 155 5.94 24.01 -15.56
CA ASP A 155 5.62 24.55 -16.88
C ASP A 155 6.70 24.13 -17.90
N PHE A 156 7.98 24.12 -17.50
CA PHE A 156 9.06 23.56 -18.32
C PHE A 156 8.90 22.06 -18.58
N ALA A 157 8.60 21.29 -17.53
CA ALA A 157 8.41 19.84 -17.58
C ALA A 157 7.25 19.40 -18.49
N ARG A 158 6.29 20.30 -18.78
CA ARG A 158 5.18 20.09 -19.71
C ARG A 158 5.49 20.49 -21.15
N SER A 159 6.65 21.11 -21.39
CA SER A 159 7.05 21.56 -22.72
C SER A 159 7.69 20.43 -23.55
N ASP A 160 7.92 20.69 -24.83
CA ASP A 160 8.69 19.80 -25.71
C ASP A 160 10.17 19.69 -25.30
N ARG A 161 10.66 20.62 -24.47
CA ARG A 161 12.05 20.68 -23.97
C ARG A 161 12.26 19.88 -22.68
N ARG A 162 11.23 19.21 -22.18
CA ARG A 162 11.26 18.46 -20.90
C ARG A 162 12.43 17.48 -20.76
N MET A 163 12.91 16.91 -21.87
CA MET A 163 14.03 15.97 -21.87
C MET A 163 15.40 16.63 -21.66
N GLU A 164 15.53 17.96 -21.79
CA GLU A 164 16.79 18.69 -21.58
C GLU A 164 17.29 18.61 -20.13
N ILE A 165 16.40 18.37 -19.18
CA ILE A 165 16.72 18.27 -17.75
C ILE A 165 16.64 16.83 -17.21
N MET A 166 16.37 15.87 -18.10
CA MET A 166 16.40 14.44 -17.77
C MET A 166 17.82 13.90 -17.95
N ASP A 167 18.66 14.15 -16.95
CA ASP A 167 20.02 13.64 -16.91
C ASP A 167 20.06 12.21 -16.36
N GLY A 168 20.45 11.27 -17.21
CA GLY A 168 20.51 9.84 -16.86
C GLY A 168 21.50 9.53 -15.74
N VAL A 169 22.59 10.30 -15.60
CA VAL A 169 23.57 10.11 -14.51
C VAL A 169 22.97 10.56 -13.18
N VAL A 170 22.26 11.68 -13.18
CA VAL A 170 21.57 12.19 -11.99
C VAL A 170 20.50 11.21 -11.51
N VAL A 171 19.65 10.75 -12.43
CA VAL A 171 18.60 9.77 -12.13
C VAL A 171 19.20 8.46 -11.64
N LYS A 172 20.26 7.96 -12.31
CA LYS A 172 20.94 6.72 -11.90
C LYS A 172 21.57 6.83 -10.52
N THR A 173 22.21 7.96 -10.23
CA THR A 173 22.85 8.21 -8.93
C THR A 173 21.83 8.21 -7.79
N ALA A 174 20.68 8.88 -8.00
CA ALA A 174 19.59 8.86 -7.04
C ALA A 174 18.99 7.45 -6.87
N TRP A 175 18.76 6.74 -7.97
CA TRP A 175 18.26 5.36 -7.93
C TRP A 175 19.21 4.42 -7.20
N ASP A 176 20.51 4.49 -7.49
CA ASP A 176 21.53 3.67 -6.84
C ASP A 176 21.62 3.93 -5.34
N ASP A 177 21.46 5.18 -4.90
CA ASP A 177 21.44 5.48 -3.47
C ASP A 177 20.18 4.94 -2.77
N ILE A 178 19.00 5.04 -3.39
CA ILE A 178 17.76 4.44 -2.86
C ILE A 178 17.92 2.92 -2.70
N VAL A 179 18.42 2.24 -3.74
CA VAL A 179 18.68 0.80 -3.73
C VAL A 179 19.71 0.45 -2.65
N ALA A 180 20.80 1.21 -2.57
CA ALA A 180 21.84 0.97 -1.59
C ALA A 180 21.36 1.21 -0.15
N ALA A 181 20.57 2.26 0.10
CA ALA A 181 19.99 2.56 1.41
C ALA A 181 19.04 1.45 1.88
N ALA A 182 18.11 1.01 1.01
CA ALA A 182 17.22 -0.11 1.32
C ALA A 182 18.02 -1.38 1.67
N ASN A 183 19.09 -1.68 0.92
CA ASN A 183 19.93 -2.85 1.18
C ASN A 183 20.80 -2.69 2.44
N ARG A 184 21.29 -1.48 2.76
CA ARG A 184 22.02 -1.19 4.01
C ARG A 184 21.14 -1.38 5.24
N HIS A 185 19.85 -1.05 5.13
CA HIS A 185 18.91 -1.02 6.25
C HIS A 185 18.09 -2.30 6.43
N ASN A 186 18.12 -3.22 5.47
CA ASN A 186 17.43 -4.50 5.61
C ASN A 186 18.12 -5.39 6.63
N ASP A 187 17.43 -5.68 7.74
CA ASP A 187 17.90 -6.49 8.86
C ASP A 187 16.88 -7.63 9.12
N PRO A 188 16.94 -8.73 8.33
CA PRO A 188 15.98 -9.83 8.41
C PRO A 188 15.77 -10.36 9.83
N GLY A 189 14.51 -10.51 10.24
CA GLY A 189 14.07 -10.89 11.57
C GLY A 189 13.82 -9.72 12.53
N ASN A 190 14.32 -8.52 12.21
CA ASN A 190 14.12 -7.31 13.03
C ASN A 190 13.44 -6.17 12.27
N PHE A 191 13.85 -5.92 11.02
CA PHE A 191 13.31 -4.85 10.18
C PHE A 191 13.52 -5.14 8.69
N THR A 192 12.46 -5.10 7.90
CA THR A 192 12.52 -5.31 6.46
C THR A 192 12.48 -3.99 5.69
N ALA A 193 13.53 -3.70 4.93
CA ALA A 193 13.58 -2.52 4.05
C ALA A 193 13.38 -2.95 2.59
N PHE A 194 12.33 -2.50 1.93
CA PHE A 194 12.07 -2.81 0.52
C PHE A 194 12.76 -1.82 -0.42
N VAL A 195 13.26 -2.31 -1.55
CA VAL A 195 13.61 -1.45 -2.68
C VAL A 195 12.32 -1.13 -3.45
N GLY A 196 12.07 0.15 -3.72
CA GLY A 196 10.89 0.57 -4.46
C GLY A 196 11.02 1.97 -5.07
N TYR A 197 10.05 2.32 -5.90
CA TYR A 197 9.89 3.64 -6.50
C TYR A 197 8.43 3.88 -6.86
N GLU A 198 8.04 5.14 -7.08
CA GLU A 198 6.70 5.44 -7.59
C GLU A 198 6.71 5.70 -9.11
N TYR A 199 5.84 4.99 -9.83
CA TYR A 199 5.48 5.27 -11.21
C TYR A 199 4.34 6.30 -11.27
N THR A 200 4.69 7.52 -11.70
CA THR A 200 3.89 8.75 -11.52
C THR A 200 3.17 9.18 -12.80
N THR A 201 2.13 8.49 -13.26
CA THR A 201 1.40 8.86 -14.50
C THR A 201 0.03 9.50 -14.22
N SER A 202 -0.50 10.22 -15.20
CA SER A 202 -1.79 10.90 -15.10
C SER A 202 -2.51 10.98 -16.45
N GLY A 203 -3.84 11.03 -16.42
CA GLY A 203 -4.65 11.34 -17.60
C GLY A 203 -4.58 12.82 -18.01
N SER A 204 -5.25 13.14 -19.13
CA SER A 204 -5.26 14.49 -19.70
C SER A 204 -6.01 15.54 -18.86
N GLU A 205 -6.88 15.10 -17.97
CA GLU A 205 -7.65 15.93 -17.05
C GLU A 205 -7.17 15.81 -15.60
N TYR A 206 -5.89 15.51 -15.36
CA TYR A 206 -5.32 15.37 -14.01
C TYR A 206 -5.86 14.15 -13.23
N GLU A 207 -6.26 13.11 -13.95
CA GLU A 207 -6.64 11.83 -13.37
C GLU A 207 -5.42 11.14 -12.77
N ASN A 208 -5.46 10.83 -11.48
CA ASN A 208 -4.40 10.08 -10.81
C ASN A 208 -4.30 8.63 -11.32
N LEU A 209 -3.09 8.22 -11.69
CA LEU A 209 -2.74 6.86 -12.09
C LEU A 209 -1.37 6.46 -11.52
N HIS A 210 -1.09 6.78 -10.27
CA HIS A 210 0.18 6.43 -9.67
C HIS A 210 0.21 4.95 -9.21
N ARG A 211 1.40 4.35 -9.15
CA ARG A 211 1.65 3.06 -8.49
C ARG A 211 3.00 3.04 -7.78
N ASN A 212 3.07 2.42 -6.62
CA ASN A 212 4.33 2.05 -5.98
C ASN A 212 4.80 0.70 -6.54
N VAL A 213 6.01 0.64 -7.12
CA VAL A 213 6.63 -0.60 -7.57
C VAL A 213 7.58 -1.09 -6.49
N ILE A 214 7.30 -2.29 -5.96
CA ILE A 214 8.03 -2.91 -4.86
C ILE A 214 8.73 -4.18 -5.34
N PHE A 215 10.04 -4.26 -5.13
CA PHE A 215 10.84 -5.42 -5.52
C PHE A 215 10.94 -6.45 -4.39
N ARG A 216 10.88 -7.74 -4.76
CA ARG A 216 11.02 -8.85 -3.80
C ARG A 216 12.42 -8.95 -3.23
N GLY A 217 13.44 -8.70 -4.05
CA GLY A 217 14.85 -8.92 -3.74
C GLY A 217 15.69 -7.64 -3.77
N ALA A 218 16.99 -7.82 -3.53
CA ALA A 218 17.98 -6.73 -3.62
C ALA A 218 18.39 -6.41 -5.07
N GLU A 219 18.27 -7.39 -5.98
CA GLU A 219 18.55 -7.20 -7.40
C GLU A 219 17.37 -6.53 -8.10
N VAL A 220 17.65 -5.42 -8.78
CA VAL A 220 16.67 -4.58 -9.46
C VAL A 220 17.19 -4.14 -10.82
N PRO A 221 16.33 -3.64 -11.72
CA PRO A 221 16.76 -3.11 -13.01
C PRO A 221 17.67 -1.88 -12.84
N ASP A 222 18.55 -1.68 -13.81
CA ASP A 222 19.54 -0.59 -13.79
C ASP A 222 18.89 0.81 -13.70
N MET A 223 17.69 0.97 -14.26
CA MET A 223 16.89 2.19 -14.20
C MET A 223 15.42 1.84 -13.93
N PRO A 224 14.70 2.67 -13.15
CA PRO A 224 13.26 2.48 -12.95
C PRO A 224 12.47 2.82 -14.22
N PHE A 225 11.37 2.12 -14.46
CA PHE A 225 10.42 2.47 -15.52
C PHE A 225 9.55 3.65 -15.06
N SER A 226 9.57 4.75 -15.81
CA SER A 226 8.89 6.01 -15.45
C SER A 226 7.85 6.40 -16.49
N LYS A 227 7.05 7.43 -16.18
CA LYS A 227 6.09 7.99 -17.14
C LYS A 227 6.72 8.54 -18.42
N LEU A 228 8.03 8.77 -18.42
CA LEU A 228 8.79 9.20 -19.61
C LEU A 228 9.02 8.05 -20.58
N ASN A 229 8.96 6.81 -20.11
CA ASN A 229 8.99 5.62 -20.95
C ASN A 229 7.62 5.38 -21.57
N SER A 230 6.58 5.36 -20.74
CA SER A 230 5.18 5.33 -21.17
C SER A 230 4.28 5.89 -20.08
N VAL A 231 3.15 6.48 -20.47
CA VAL A 231 2.08 6.88 -19.55
C VAL A 231 1.07 5.77 -19.28
N ASN A 232 1.15 4.66 -20.02
CA ASN A 232 0.26 3.51 -19.95
C ASN A 232 0.72 2.52 -18.86
N PRO A 233 -0.10 2.22 -17.83
CA PRO A 233 0.21 1.18 -16.84
C PRO A 233 0.44 -0.22 -17.44
N GLU A 234 -0.18 -0.56 -18.57
CA GLU A 234 0.01 -1.87 -19.21
C GLU A 234 1.44 -2.03 -19.75
N ASP A 235 2.08 -0.96 -20.19
CA ASP A 235 3.47 -0.98 -20.64
C ASP A 235 4.43 -1.15 -19.44
N LEU A 236 4.08 -0.59 -18.27
CA LEU A 236 4.78 -0.88 -17.02
C LEU A 236 4.67 -2.37 -16.68
N TRP A 237 3.48 -2.96 -16.82
CA TRP A 237 3.27 -4.39 -16.54
C TRP A 237 4.04 -5.30 -17.51
N GLU A 238 4.11 -4.93 -18.80
CA GLU A 238 4.93 -5.66 -19.78
C GLU A 238 6.42 -5.59 -19.42
N TRP A 239 6.91 -4.44 -18.97
CA TRP A 239 8.28 -4.29 -18.47
C TRP A 239 8.53 -5.13 -17.21
N MET A 240 7.59 -5.16 -16.27
CA MET A 240 7.66 -6.02 -15.08
C MET A 240 7.66 -7.51 -15.45
N ASP A 241 6.84 -7.93 -16.42
CA ASP A 241 6.83 -9.30 -16.92
C ASP A 241 8.17 -9.69 -17.58
N THR A 242 8.79 -8.76 -18.31
CA THR A 242 10.12 -8.94 -18.91
C THR A 242 11.20 -9.10 -17.84
N ASN A 243 11.17 -8.27 -16.79
CA ASN A 243 12.09 -8.38 -15.66
C ASN A 243 11.93 -9.70 -14.91
N ARG A 244 10.68 -10.14 -14.70
CA ARG A 244 10.37 -11.41 -14.03
C ARG A 244 10.92 -12.61 -14.80
N ALA A 245 10.86 -12.57 -16.14
CA ALA A 245 11.48 -13.60 -16.98
C ALA A 245 13.02 -13.68 -16.84
N GLN A 246 13.64 -12.63 -16.27
CA GLN A 246 15.07 -12.55 -15.98
C GLN A 246 15.39 -12.79 -14.49
N GLY A 247 14.39 -13.13 -13.67
CA GLY A 247 14.55 -13.41 -12.24
C GLY A 247 14.37 -12.20 -11.32
N ILE A 248 14.02 -11.02 -11.85
CA ILE A 248 13.75 -9.82 -11.06
C ILE A 248 12.24 -9.75 -10.79
N GLU A 249 11.84 -10.09 -9.56
CA GLU A 249 10.44 -10.12 -9.15
C GLU A 249 10.00 -8.79 -8.53
N SER A 250 8.86 -8.25 -9.01
CA SER A 250 8.24 -7.03 -8.49
C SER A 250 6.72 -7.04 -8.66
N LEU A 251 6.06 -6.26 -7.80
CA LEU A 251 4.64 -5.94 -7.87
C LEU A 251 4.45 -4.42 -7.87
N ALA A 252 3.29 -3.97 -8.35
CA ALA A 252 2.87 -2.58 -8.37
C ALA A 252 1.62 -2.42 -7.49
N ILE A 253 1.51 -1.31 -6.78
CA ILE A 253 0.41 -1.02 -5.87
C ILE A 253 -0.22 0.30 -6.32
N PRO A 254 -1.36 0.28 -7.05
CA PRO A 254 -2.13 1.48 -7.32
C PRO A 254 -2.59 2.15 -6.02
N HIS A 255 -2.57 3.47 -6.02
CA HIS A 255 -2.91 4.28 -4.85
C HIS A 255 -3.67 5.55 -5.21
N ASN A 256 -4.22 6.22 -4.20
CA ASN A 256 -5.02 7.43 -4.35
C ASN A 256 -6.09 7.33 -5.46
N SER A 257 -6.76 6.17 -5.53
CA SER A 257 -7.77 5.93 -6.56
C SER A 257 -8.95 6.89 -6.41
N ASN A 258 -9.27 7.34 -5.19
CA ASN A 258 -10.28 8.37 -4.90
C ASN A 258 -10.07 9.67 -5.71
N GLY A 259 -8.81 10.05 -5.97
CA GLY A 259 -8.44 11.21 -6.77
C GLY A 259 -8.22 10.91 -8.26
N SER A 260 -8.60 9.71 -8.74
CA SER A 260 -8.37 9.26 -10.13
C SER A 260 -9.41 9.74 -11.13
N ASN A 261 -10.52 10.33 -10.68
CA ASN A 261 -11.63 10.75 -11.55
C ASN A 261 -12.10 9.62 -12.49
N GLY A 262 -12.15 8.40 -11.96
CA GLY A 262 -12.63 7.21 -12.65
C GLY A 262 -11.58 6.44 -13.44
N MET A 263 -10.34 6.91 -13.49
CA MET A 263 -9.33 6.30 -14.35
C MET A 263 -8.67 5.05 -13.76
N MET A 264 -8.64 4.90 -12.42
CA MET A 264 -7.92 3.79 -11.78
C MET A 264 -8.57 2.42 -12.02
N PHE A 265 -9.91 2.39 -12.05
CA PHE A 265 -10.70 1.16 -12.17
C PHE A 265 -11.66 1.22 -13.36
N GLN A 266 -11.15 1.63 -14.53
CA GLN A 266 -11.93 1.70 -15.77
C GLN A 266 -12.41 0.32 -16.25
N LEU A 267 -13.56 0.30 -16.95
CA LEU A 267 -14.09 -0.93 -17.54
C LEU A 267 -13.55 -1.19 -18.97
N THR A 268 -12.49 -0.46 -19.34
CA THR A 268 -11.78 -0.58 -20.60
C THR A 268 -10.29 -0.53 -20.34
N ASP A 269 -9.50 -1.05 -21.29
CA ASP A 269 -8.06 -0.93 -21.27
C ASP A 269 -7.63 0.51 -21.56
N PHE A 270 -6.33 0.79 -21.50
CA PHE A 270 -5.79 2.13 -21.69
C PHE A 270 -6.09 2.70 -23.10
N SER A 271 -6.34 1.84 -24.09
CA SER A 271 -6.73 2.22 -25.46
C SER A 271 -8.25 2.33 -25.65
N GLY A 272 -9.05 2.13 -24.60
CA GLY A 272 -10.51 2.19 -24.63
C GLY A 272 -11.19 0.93 -25.17
N ARG A 273 -10.46 -0.19 -25.29
CA ARG A 273 -11.03 -1.49 -25.71
C ARG A 273 -11.68 -2.19 -24.51
N PRO A 274 -12.70 -3.03 -24.71
CA PRO A 274 -13.24 -3.87 -23.64
C PRO A 274 -12.14 -4.72 -23.00
N LEU A 275 -12.22 -4.90 -21.68
CA LEU A 275 -11.33 -5.79 -20.94
C LEU A 275 -11.56 -7.24 -21.33
N ASP A 276 -10.53 -8.06 -21.16
CA ASP A 276 -10.57 -9.50 -21.38
C ASP A 276 -9.78 -10.28 -20.32
N SER A 277 -9.75 -11.60 -20.44
CA SER A 277 -9.01 -12.46 -19.53
C SER A 277 -7.49 -12.27 -19.61
N SER A 278 -6.95 -11.82 -20.74
CA SER A 278 -5.51 -11.52 -20.86
C SER A 278 -5.15 -10.29 -20.02
N TYR A 279 -5.95 -9.23 -20.13
CA TYR A 279 -5.80 -8.04 -19.30
C TYR A 279 -5.94 -8.38 -17.81
N ALA A 280 -7.00 -9.10 -17.43
CA ALA A 280 -7.23 -9.47 -16.03
C ALA A 280 -6.06 -10.27 -15.45
N ASN A 281 -5.53 -11.24 -16.19
CA ASN A 281 -4.38 -12.04 -15.78
C ASN A 281 -3.10 -11.21 -15.68
N GLN A 282 -2.85 -10.29 -16.62
CA GLN A 282 -1.68 -9.42 -16.57
C GLN A 282 -1.76 -8.45 -15.40
N ARG A 283 -2.92 -7.83 -15.18
CA ARG A 283 -3.14 -6.93 -14.05
C ARG A 283 -3.00 -7.67 -12.73
N MET A 284 -3.67 -8.79 -12.51
CA MET A 284 -3.57 -9.51 -11.22
C MET A 284 -2.16 -10.07 -10.96
N ARG A 285 -1.39 -10.37 -12.00
CA ARG A 285 0.03 -10.73 -11.85
C ARG A 285 0.91 -9.53 -11.47
N ASN A 286 0.57 -8.30 -11.85
CA ASN A 286 1.43 -7.14 -11.61
C ASN A 286 0.91 -6.23 -10.48
N GLU A 287 -0.39 -6.11 -10.29
CA GLU A 287 -1.09 -5.30 -9.29
C GLU A 287 -1.96 -6.18 -8.37
N PRO A 288 -1.38 -7.08 -7.56
CA PRO A 288 -2.15 -7.93 -6.64
C PRO A 288 -2.72 -7.17 -5.44
N LEU A 289 -2.32 -5.92 -5.20
CA LEU A 289 -2.72 -5.10 -4.04
C LEU A 289 -3.16 -3.70 -4.47
N VAL A 290 -3.91 -3.01 -3.60
CA VAL A 290 -4.25 -1.59 -3.73
C VAL A 290 -4.15 -0.89 -2.37
N GLU A 291 -3.80 0.40 -2.37
CA GLU A 291 -3.97 1.26 -1.19
C GLU A 291 -5.45 1.65 -1.01
N ILE A 292 -6.11 1.13 0.02
CA ILE A 292 -7.50 1.48 0.37
C ILE A 292 -7.60 2.80 1.13
N THR A 293 -6.51 3.27 1.73
CA THR A 293 -6.47 4.51 2.50
C THR A 293 -5.07 5.10 2.51
N GLN A 294 -5.01 6.43 2.51
CA GLN A 294 -3.79 7.23 2.56
C GLN A 294 -4.14 8.63 3.09
N VAL A 295 -3.14 9.47 3.44
CA VAL A 295 -3.35 10.85 3.94
C VAL A 295 -4.36 11.66 3.11
N LYS A 296 -4.39 11.53 1.79
CA LYS A 296 -5.33 12.18 0.86
C LYS A 296 -6.67 11.46 0.77
N GLY A 297 -7.08 10.78 1.84
CA GLY A 297 -8.40 10.22 2.03
C GLY A 297 -8.53 8.72 1.79
N ALA A 298 -9.68 8.19 2.19
CA ALA A 298 -10.01 6.78 1.98
C ALA A 298 -10.53 6.53 0.56
N SER A 299 -10.19 5.35 0.05
CA SER A 299 -10.60 4.82 -1.26
C SER A 299 -11.49 3.57 -1.13
N ASP A 300 -11.93 3.19 0.07
CA ASP A 300 -12.86 2.05 0.32
C ASP A 300 -14.14 2.20 -0.49
N THR A 301 -14.97 3.19 -0.15
CA THR A 301 -16.22 3.51 -0.84
C THR A 301 -16.54 5.01 -0.71
N HIS A 302 -17.65 5.44 -1.30
CA HIS A 302 -18.17 6.79 -1.27
C HIS A 302 -19.69 6.78 -1.02
N PRO A 303 -20.28 7.80 -0.35
CA PRO A 303 -21.73 7.82 -0.09
C PRO A 303 -22.61 7.79 -1.35
N ALA A 304 -22.11 8.31 -2.46
CA ALA A 304 -22.79 8.25 -3.76
C ALA A 304 -22.80 6.85 -4.40
N LEU A 305 -21.90 5.95 -3.97
CA LEU A 305 -21.78 4.58 -4.47
C LEU A 305 -22.42 3.58 -3.50
N SER A 306 -22.24 3.80 -2.20
CA SER A 306 -22.75 2.96 -1.10
C SER A 306 -23.70 3.75 -0.17
N PRO A 307 -24.87 4.21 -0.65
CA PRO A 307 -25.77 5.06 0.14
C PRO A 307 -26.40 4.36 1.36
N ASN A 308 -26.30 3.03 1.44
CA ASN A 308 -26.81 2.22 2.55
C ASN A 308 -25.71 1.83 3.57
N ASP A 309 -24.47 2.32 3.39
CA ASP A 309 -23.39 2.17 4.36
C ASP A 309 -23.21 3.48 5.13
N GLU A 310 -23.57 3.48 6.41
CA GLU A 310 -23.54 4.63 7.29
C GLU A 310 -22.12 5.15 7.58
N TRP A 311 -21.08 4.40 7.22
CA TRP A 311 -19.67 4.77 7.41
C TRP A 311 -18.92 5.02 6.09
N SER A 312 -19.66 5.20 4.99
CA SER A 312 -19.12 5.43 3.64
C SER A 312 -18.45 6.80 3.45
N GLU A 313 -18.62 7.74 4.38
CA GLU A 313 -18.09 9.11 4.30
C GLU A 313 -16.74 9.33 5.02
N PHE A 314 -16.04 8.26 5.38
CA PHE A 314 -14.79 8.35 6.14
C PHE A 314 -13.66 9.00 5.33
N GLU A 315 -13.13 10.12 5.84
CA GLU A 315 -11.99 10.87 5.29
C GLU A 315 -12.05 11.00 3.76
N ILE A 316 -13.16 11.51 3.22
CA ILE A 316 -13.33 11.73 1.77
C ILE A 316 -12.63 13.02 1.34
N MET A 317 -11.64 12.89 0.45
CA MET A 317 -11.09 14.01 -0.31
C MET A 317 -11.85 14.16 -1.64
N PRO A 318 -12.54 15.29 -1.90
CA PRO A 318 -13.43 15.43 -3.06
C PRO A 318 -12.71 15.84 -4.36
N PHE A 319 -11.38 15.93 -4.35
CA PHE A 319 -10.60 16.53 -5.43
C PHE A 319 -9.69 15.54 -6.15
N ARG A 320 -9.26 15.91 -7.35
CA ARG A 320 -8.15 15.25 -8.07
C ARG A 320 -6.83 15.57 -7.37
N ILE A 321 -5.84 14.68 -7.51
CA ILE A 321 -4.57 14.83 -6.79
C ILE A 321 -3.82 16.08 -7.26
N GLY A 322 -3.44 16.93 -6.31
CA GLY A 322 -2.64 18.14 -6.57
C GLY A 322 -3.39 19.32 -7.19
N ILE A 323 -4.72 19.22 -7.40
CA ILE A 323 -5.52 20.28 -8.02
C ILE A 323 -6.97 20.31 -7.47
N ARG A 324 -7.56 21.50 -7.34
CA ARG A 324 -8.94 21.69 -6.85
C ARG A 324 -10.00 21.48 -7.93
N LEU A 325 -9.86 20.41 -8.71
CA LEU A 325 -10.90 19.93 -9.60
C LEU A 325 -11.63 18.78 -8.90
N PRO A 326 -12.97 18.72 -8.93
CA PRO A 326 -13.70 17.58 -8.39
C PRO A 326 -13.25 16.25 -9.00
N SER A 327 -13.16 15.20 -8.17
CA SER A 327 -12.94 13.83 -8.63
C SER A 327 -14.27 13.09 -8.69
N GLN A 328 -14.54 12.43 -9.81
CA GLN A 328 -15.71 11.57 -9.95
C GLN A 328 -15.56 10.29 -9.10
N PRO A 329 -16.59 9.89 -8.33
CA PRO A 329 -16.57 8.63 -7.59
C PRO A 329 -16.53 7.38 -8.46
N GLN A 330 -17.32 7.32 -9.53
CA GLN A 330 -17.37 6.12 -10.38
C GLN A 330 -16.00 5.83 -11.02
N GLY A 331 -15.51 4.61 -10.88
CA GLY A 331 -14.20 4.13 -11.32
C GLY A 331 -13.03 4.52 -10.39
N SER A 332 -13.32 5.15 -9.23
CA SER A 332 -12.31 5.68 -8.30
C SER A 332 -12.25 4.94 -6.97
N TYR A 333 -13.24 4.11 -6.61
CA TYR A 333 -13.33 3.47 -5.30
C TYR A 333 -13.20 1.95 -5.38
N VAL A 334 -12.53 1.39 -4.39
CA VAL A 334 -12.14 -0.03 -4.32
C VAL A 334 -13.35 -0.95 -4.27
N ARG A 335 -14.36 -0.64 -3.45
CA ARG A 335 -15.56 -1.47 -3.34
C ARG A 335 -16.33 -1.55 -4.66
N GLU A 336 -16.43 -0.44 -5.37
CA GLU A 336 -17.05 -0.41 -6.71
C GLU A 336 -16.21 -1.22 -7.71
N ALA A 337 -14.88 -1.15 -7.65
CA ALA A 337 -14.01 -1.99 -8.48
C ALA A 337 -14.25 -3.48 -8.22
N TYR A 338 -14.42 -3.89 -6.96
CA TYR A 338 -14.77 -5.28 -6.62
C TYR A 338 -16.12 -5.69 -7.20
N LEU A 339 -17.14 -4.85 -7.08
CA LEU A 339 -18.47 -5.10 -7.63
C LEU A 339 -18.44 -5.25 -9.16
N ASN A 340 -17.77 -4.31 -9.85
CA ASN A 340 -17.58 -4.36 -11.30
C ASN A 340 -16.80 -5.60 -11.74
N GLY A 341 -15.75 -5.96 -11.00
CA GLY A 341 -14.95 -7.16 -11.26
C GLY A 341 -15.77 -8.44 -11.11
N LEU A 342 -16.63 -8.49 -10.08
CA LEU A 342 -17.54 -9.61 -9.83
C LEU A 342 -18.59 -9.77 -10.94
N GLU A 343 -19.14 -8.67 -11.46
CA GLU A 343 -20.02 -8.69 -12.63
C GLU A 343 -19.31 -9.22 -13.89
N MET A 344 -18.05 -8.81 -14.11
CA MET A 344 -17.25 -9.34 -15.22
C MET A 344 -16.98 -10.83 -15.05
N GLU A 345 -16.73 -11.28 -13.82
CA GLU A 345 -16.50 -12.69 -13.51
C GLU A 345 -17.73 -13.54 -13.86
N ALA A 346 -18.90 -13.13 -13.35
CA ALA A 346 -20.15 -13.84 -13.56
C ALA A 346 -20.59 -13.86 -15.04
N ASN A 347 -20.37 -12.76 -15.78
CA ASN A 347 -20.88 -12.63 -17.15
C ASN A 347 -19.87 -13.03 -18.23
N GLN A 348 -18.58 -12.95 -17.95
CA GLN A 348 -17.51 -13.04 -18.95
C GLN A 348 -16.35 -13.98 -18.54
N GLY A 349 -16.31 -14.45 -17.29
CA GLY A 349 -15.33 -15.43 -16.81
C GLY A 349 -13.95 -14.85 -16.49
N PHE A 350 -13.84 -13.54 -16.25
CA PHE A 350 -12.59 -12.91 -15.81
C PHE A 350 -12.87 -11.76 -14.83
N ASN A 351 -11.91 -11.47 -13.95
CA ASN A 351 -12.03 -10.39 -12.96
C ASN A 351 -10.68 -9.68 -12.78
N PRO A 352 -10.54 -8.42 -13.25
CA PRO A 352 -9.29 -7.66 -13.16
C PRO A 352 -9.12 -6.96 -11.81
N TYR A 353 -10.06 -7.12 -10.87
CA TYR A 353 -10.14 -6.36 -9.63
C TYR A 353 -10.06 -7.24 -8.38
N LYS A 354 -9.55 -8.48 -8.47
CA LYS A 354 -9.36 -9.39 -7.31
C LYS A 354 -8.10 -9.09 -6.49
N PHE A 355 -7.78 -7.82 -6.30
CA PHE A 355 -6.62 -7.39 -5.51
C PHE A 355 -6.89 -7.47 -3.99
N GLY A 356 -5.82 -7.45 -3.19
CA GLY A 356 -5.85 -7.31 -1.74
C GLY A 356 -5.69 -5.86 -1.30
N LEU A 357 -5.77 -5.62 0.00
CA LEU A 357 -5.77 -4.27 0.58
C LEU A 357 -4.54 -4.00 1.42
N ILE A 358 -4.00 -2.78 1.29
CA ILE A 358 -3.08 -2.17 2.26
C ILE A 358 -3.47 -0.70 2.50
N GLY A 359 -2.89 -0.07 3.51
CA GLY A 359 -2.83 1.39 3.64
C GLY A 359 -1.38 1.87 3.51
N SER A 360 -1.16 3.16 3.31
CA SER A 360 0.17 3.78 3.29
C SER A 360 0.08 5.29 3.50
N SER A 361 1.19 6.02 3.68
CA SER A 361 1.13 7.46 3.98
C SER A 361 1.33 8.38 2.78
N ASP A 362 2.04 7.94 1.73
CA ASP A 362 2.56 8.80 0.64
C ASP A 362 3.40 9.97 1.17
N SER A 363 4.00 9.90 2.36
CA SER A 363 4.55 11.12 2.98
C SER A 363 5.58 11.82 2.10
N HIS A 364 5.56 13.16 2.06
CA HIS A 364 6.54 13.96 1.34
C HIS A 364 7.56 14.60 2.26
N ASN A 365 7.75 14.05 3.47
CA ASN A 365 8.67 14.52 4.51
C ASN A 365 9.55 13.39 5.08
N SER A 366 9.68 12.27 4.36
CA SER A 366 10.51 11.10 4.72
C SER A 366 10.08 10.36 5.99
N SER A 367 8.80 10.50 6.36
CA SER A 367 8.26 9.92 7.60
C SER A 367 6.93 9.19 7.36
N ALA A 368 6.13 8.94 8.39
CA ALA A 368 4.70 8.63 8.24
C ALA A 368 3.88 9.92 8.46
N ALA A 369 2.55 9.88 8.46
CA ALA A 369 1.75 11.11 8.70
C ALA A 369 1.68 11.56 10.18
N GLY A 370 2.18 10.73 11.09
CA GLY A 370 1.96 10.85 12.54
C GLY A 370 0.56 10.41 12.97
N PRO A 371 0.35 10.07 14.26
CA PRO A 371 -0.98 9.76 14.79
C PRO A 371 -1.86 11.03 14.89
N GLU A 372 -3.16 10.86 15.13
CA GLU A 372 -4.12 11.97 15.21
C GLU A 372 -3.74 13.00 16.30
N ASP A 373 -3.20 12.57 17.44
CA ASP A 373 -2.80 13.46 18.55
C ASP A 373 -1.43 14.14 18.35
N ASP A 374 -0.57 13.62 17.48
CA ASP A 374 0.72 14.21 17.10
C ASP A 374 0.90 14.25 15.58
N HIS A 375 -0.07 14.86 14.88
CA HIS A 375 -0.10 14.90 13.42
C HIS A 375 0.83 15.98 12.85
N TRP A 376 1.82 15.55 12.06
CA TRP A 376 2.74 16.44 11.33
C TRP A 376 2.51 16.47 9.81
N SER A 377 1.48 15.78 9.33
CA SER A 377 1.02 15.88 7.94
C SER A 377 2.05 15.40 6.90
N LYS A 378 1.95 15.88 5.66
CA LYS A 378 2.54 15.22 4.48
C LYS A 378 3.60 16.07 3.77
N VAL A 379 3.32 17.33 3.47
CA VAL A 379 4.02 18.16 2.47
C VAL A 379 4.87 19.24 3.12
N ALA A 380 5.67 18.81 4.09
CA ALA A 380 6.77 19.58 4.67
C ALA A 380 6.35 21.02 5.06
N LEU A 381 6.93 22.05 4.44
CA LEU A 381 6.67 23.44 4.81
C LEU A 381 5.24 23.90 4.47
N LEU A 382 4.52 23.21 3.59
CA LEU A 382 3.20 23.65 3.13
C LEU A 382 2.08 23.37 4.13
N ASP A 383 2.25 22.41 5.03
CA ASP A 383 1.25 21.90 5.98
C ASP A 383 1.83 21.66 7.39
N SER A 384 2.95 22.32 7.71
CA SER A 384 3.71 22.12 8.94
C SER A 384 3.01 22.49 10.24
N ASP A 385 1.93 23.26 10.19
CA ASP A 385 1.19 23.74 11.36
C ASP A 385 -0.32 23.85 11.10
N GLY A 386 -1.09 24.06 12.16
CA GLY A 386 -2.56 24.12 12.09
C GLY A 386 -3.09 25.27 11.23
N GLN A 387 -2.40 26.41 11.15
CA GLN A 387 -2.82 27.51 10.26
C GLN A 387 -2.66 27.10 8.80
N ARG A 388 -1.52 26.48 8.46
CA ARG A 388 -1.20 26.00 7.11
C ARG A 388 -2.08 24.85 6.66
N ARG A 389 -2.43 23.94 7.57
CA ARG A 389 -3.44 22.88 7.35
C ARG A 389 -4.87 23.42 7.30
N GLY A 390 -5.09 24.64 7.77
CA GLY A 390 -6.39 25.29 7.80
C GLY A 390 -7.30 24.86 8.95
N SER A 391 -6.77 24.20 9.98
CA SER A 391 -7.49 23.82 11.20
C SER A 391 -7.54 24.95 12.24
N VAL A 392 -6.57 25.87 12.20
CA VAL A 392 -6.43 26.99 13.16
C VAL A 392 -6.63 28.34 12.44
N PRO A 393 -7.31 29.33 13.07
CA PRO A 393 -7.45 30.66 12.50
C PRO A 393 -6.12 31.38 12.24
N LEU A 394 -6.06 32.13 11.14
CA LEU A 394 -4.95 33.01 10.77
C LEU A 394 -4.85 34.19 11.74
N ASP A 395 -3.62 34.61 12.04
CA ASP A 395 -3.35 35.81 12.84
C ASP A 395 -3.94 37.08 12.21
N THR A 396 -3.96 37.11 10.87
CA THR A 396 -4.58 38.16 10.07
C THR A 396 -5.56 37.52 9.08
N PRO A 397 -6.85 37.90 9.10
CA PRO A 397 -7.81 37.42 8.12
C PRO A 397 -7.35 37.72 6.69
N ARG A 398 -7.79 36.88 5.75
CA ARG A 398 -7.59 37.09 4.31
C ARG A 398 -8.37 38.32 3.84
N ASP A 399 -8.05 38.84 2.66
CA ASP A 399 -8.70 40.02 2.07
C ASP A 399 -10.23 39.88 1.92
N ASN A 400 -10.73 38.64 1.78
CA ASN A 400 -12.16 38.32 1.69
C ASN A 400 -12.84 38.18 3.07
N GLY A 401 -12.12 38.38 4.17
CA GLY A 401 -12.60 38.25 5.54
C GLY A 401 -12.55 36.83 6.11
N GLU A 402 -12.12 35.83 5.33
CA GLU A 402 -11.94 34.47 5.83
C GLU A 402 -10.80 34.41 6.85
N ILE A 403 -11.08 33.74 7.97
CA ILE A 403 -10.13 33.59 9.07
C ILE A 403 -9.30 32.32 8.98
N TYR A 404 -9.56 31.43 8.02
CA TYR A 404 -8.78 30.20 7.82
C TYR A 404 -8.00 30.25 6.51
N GLN A 405 -6.89 29.52 6.48
CA GLN A 405 -6.16 29.33 5.24
C GLN A 405 -7.02 28.59 4.22
N ASP A 406 -7.02 29.13 3.00
CA ASP A 406 -7.60 28.46 1.86
C ASP A 406 -6.62 27.44 1.31
N THR A 407 -6.81 26.23 1.82
CA THR A 407 -6.04 25.02 1.47
C THR A 407 -6.99 23.85 1.27
N TYR A 408 -6.50 22.75 0.72
CA TYR A 408 -7.22 21.47 0.67
C TYR A 408 -6.61 20.43 1.62
N TYR A 409 -5.55 20.78 2.35
CA TYR A 409 -4.92 19.94 3.38
C TYR A 409 -5.86 19.67 4.57
N ASN A 410 -6.91 20.49 4.73
CA ASN A 410 -7.95 20.26 5.72
C ASN A 410 -8.74 18.96 5.47
N TYR A 411 -8.77 18.45 4.23
CA TYR A 411 -9.41 17.17 3.89
C TYR A 411 -8.51 15.96 4.14
N TRP A 412 -7.25 16.17 4.51
CA TRP A 412 -6.29 15.09 4.70
C TRP A 412 -6.38 14.50 6.10
N GLY A 413 -6.16 13.19 6.23
CA GLY A 413 -6.24 12.43 7.48
C GLY A 413 -4.88 11.96 7.99
N ALA A 414 -4.81 11.45 9.22
CA ALA A 414 -3.61 10.84 9.81
C ALA A 414 -3.46 9.36 9.40
N ALA A 415 -3.59 9.09 8.09
CA ALA A 415 -3.63 7.74 7.52
C ALA A 415 -2.40 7.42 6.66
N GLY A 416 -2.05 6.18 6.39
CA GLY A 416 -2.50 4.90 6.95
C GLY A 416 -1.30 3.93 6.96
N LEU A 417 -1.51 2.67 7.33
CA LEU A 417 -0.44 1.67 7.40
C LEU A 417 -0.80 0.39 6.65
N ALA A 418 0.24 -0.26 6.11
CA ALA A 418 0.16 -1.58 5.53
C ALA A 418 0.28 -2.62 6.64
N GLY A 419 -0.68 -3.53 6.72
CA GLY A 419 -0.65 -4.69 7.60
C GLY A 419 -0.55 -5.99 6.80
N VAL A 420 0.21 -6.94 7.30
CA VAL A 420 0.47 -8.21 6.61
C VAL A 420 0.60 -9.36 7.60
N TRP A 421 0.08 -10.54 7.24
CA TRP A 421 0.36 -11.78 7.95
C TRP A 421 1.44 -12.57 7.23
N ALA A 422 2.65 -12.54 7.78
CA ALA A 422 3.81 -13.23 7.24
C ALA A 422 4.39 -14.21 8.26
N GLU A 423 5.04 -15.26 7.78
CA GLU A 423 5.65 -16.28 8.63
C GLU A 423 6.82 -15.71 9.45
N GLU A 424 7.59 -14.76 8.92
CA GLU A 424 8.73 -14.11 9.58
C GLU A 424 8.97 -12.69 8.99
N ASN A 425 9.76 -11.85 9.67
CA ASN A 425 10.07 -10.48 9.23
C ASN A 425 11.23 -10.48 8.23
N THR A 426 10.98 -10.99 7.02
CA THR A 426 11.95 -11.00 5.92
C THR A 426 11.31 -10.43 4.65
N ARG A 427 12.13 -9.90 3.73
CA ARG A 427 11.65 -9.42 2.42
C ARG A 427 10.85 -10.50 1.71
N GLU A 428 11.38 -11.71 1.67
CA GLU A 428 10.76 -12.85 1.00
C GLU A 428 9.41 -13.19 1.63
N SER A 429 9.35 -13.38 2.96
CA SER A 429 8.11 -13.79 3.63
C SER A 429 7.03 -12.71 3.55
N ILE A 430 7.39 -11.44 3.77
CA ILE A 430 6.45 -10.31 3.66
C ILE A 430 5.99 -10.09 2.21
N TYR A 431 6.90 -10.17 1.24
CA TYR A 431 6.54 -10.05 -0.17
C TYR A 431 5.64 -11.20 -0.63
N ASP A 432 5.93 -12.43 -0.21
CA ASP A 432 5.09 -13.59 -0.52
C ASP A 432 3.70 -13.45 0.15
N ALA A 433 3.61 -12.72 1.26
CA ALA A 433 2.35 -12.34 1.90
C ALA A 433 1.56 -11.28 1.12
N PHE A 434 2.25 -10.29 0.54
CA PHE A 434 1.67 -9.37 -0.44
C PHE A 434 1.13 -10.11 -1.66
N ARG A 435 1.89 -11.09 -2.18
CA ARG A 435 1.49 -11.89 -3.35
C ARG A 435 0.24 -12.73 -3.11
N ARG A 436 0.12 -13.36 -1.95
CA ARG A 436 -1.08 -14.13 -1.57
C ARG A 436 -2.22 -13.25 -1.04
N LYS A 437 -2.01 -11.92 -0.95
CA LYS A 437 -3.00 -10.92 -0.53
C LYS A 437 -3.52 -11.14 0.89
N GLU A 438 -2.71 -11.75 1.75
CA GLU A 438 -3.04 -11.89 3.17
C GLU A 438 -2.62 -10.63 3.93
N THR A 439 -3.18 -9.53 3.47
CA THR A 439 -2.87 -8.17 3.87
C THR A 439 -4.12 -7.44 4.33
N PHE A 440 -3.92 -6.34 5.03
CA PHE A 440 -4.98 -5.46 5.48
C PHE A 440 -4.47 -4.01 5.50
N GLY A 441 -5.38 -3.05 5.34
CA GLY A 441 -5.07 -1.63 5.49
C GLY A 441 -5.62 -1.11 6.80
N THR A 442 -4.89 -0.22 7.47
CA THR A 442 -5.41 0.54 8.62
C THR A 442 -5.43 2.03 8.29
N SER A 443 -6.42 2.75 8.83
CA SER A 443 -6.53 4.20 8.66
C SER A 443 -5.56 5.01 9.54
N GLY A 444 -4.71 4.35 10.33
CA GLY A 444 -3.73 4.99 11.20
C GLY A 444 -3.25 4.03 12.29
N PRO A 445 -4.10 3.64 13.26
CA PRO A 445 -3.73 2.74 14.34
C PRO A 445 -3.30 1.35 13.85
N ARG A 446 -2.44 0.67 14.60
CA ARG A 446 -1.97 -0.70 14.34
C ARG A 446 -2.97 -1.77 14.78
N MET A 447 -4.22 -1.60 14.36
CA MET A 447 -5.26 -2.61 14.52
C MET A 447 -4.91 -3.86 13.70
N LYS A 448 -5.21 -5.04 14.26
CA LYS A 448 -5.02 -6.32 13.57
C LYS A 448 -6.37 -6.88 13.17
N VAL A 449 -6.44 -7.50 11.99
CA VAL A 449 -7.61 -8.29 11.57
C VAL A 449 -7.17 -9.62 10.94
N ARG A 450 -7.79 -10.71 11.40
CA ARG A 450 -7.77 -12.01 10.72
C ARG A 450 -9.16 -12.31 10.18
N PHE A 451 -9.21 -12.92 9.01
CA PHE A 451 -10.45 -13.33 8.38
C PHE A 451 -10.23 -14.65 7.63
N PHE A 452 -11.11 -15.61 7.88
CA PHE A 452 -11.11 -16.94 7.28
C PHE A 452 -12.52 -17.30 6.82
N ALA A 453 -12.60 -18.11 5.78
CA ALA A 453 -13.83 -18.75 5.32
C ALA A 453 -13.63 -20.25 5.12
N GLY A 454 -14.66 -21.04 5.37
CA GLY A 454 -14.62 -22.49 5.13
C GLY A 454 -15.86 -23.21 5.65
N TYR A 455 -15.94 -24.50 5.36
CA TYR A 455 -17.09 -25.34 5.72
C TYR A 455 -16.91 -26.07 7.07
N ASN A 456 -15.68 -26.12 7.58
CA ASN A 456 -15.35 -26.81 8.84
C ASN A 456 -14.37 -25.99 9.69
N LEU A 457 -14.72 -24.71 9.91
CA LEU A 457 -13.89 -23.82 10.73
C LEU A 457 -13.98 -24.20 12.23
N PRO A 458 -12.89 -24.03 12.99
CA PRO A 458 -12.87 -24.29 14.43
C PRO A 458 -13.79 -23.36 15.24
N ALA A 459 -14.18 -23.82 16.43
CA ALA A 459 -14.92 -23.00 17.38
C ALA A 459 -14.04 -21.88 17.96
N LEU A 460 -14.64 -20.74 18.35
CA LEU A 460 -13.90 -19.55 18.80
C LEU A 460 -13.08 -19.73 20.08
N ASP A 461 -13.44 -20.73 20.90
CA ASP A 461 -12.76 -21.10 22.15
C ASP A 461 -11.74 -22.24 21.98
N ASP A 462 -11.51 -22.71 20.74
CA ASP A 462 -10.48 -23.71 20.46
C ASP A 462 -9.07 -23.13 20.71
N SER A 463 -8.24 -23.84 21.48
CA SER A 463 -6.87 -23.41 21.76
C SER A 463 -5.97 -23.40 20.53
N GLU A 464 -6.33 -24.14 19.48
CA GLU A 464 -5.64 -24.22 18.19
C GLU A 464 -6.42 -23.47 17.10
N LEU A 465 -7.16 -22.42 17.48
CA LEU A 465 -8.06 -21.65 16.62
C LEU A 465 -7.43 -21.27 15.27
N VAL A 466 -6.23 -20.69 15.30
CA VAL A 466 -5.57 -20.12 14.12
C VAL A 466 -5.02 -21.23 13.23
N SER A 467 -4.23 -22.15 13.80
CA SER A 467 -3.69 -23.30 13.06
C SER A 467 -4.79 -24.16 12.43
N LYS A 468 -5.90 -24.43 13.13
CA LYS A 468 -7.06 -25.14 12.55
C LYS A 468 -7.80 -24.32 11.50
N ALA A 469 -7.89 -23.00 11.63
CA ALA A 469 -8.51 -22.15 10.62
C ALA A 469 -7.71 -22.17 9.31
N TYR A 470 -6.37 -22.12 9.38
CA TYR A 470 -5.51 -22.32 8.21
C TYR A 470 -5.63 -23.73 7.60
N ALA A 471 -5.78 -24.76 8.43
CA ALA A 471 -5.86 -26.14 7.96
C ALA A 471 -7.22 -26.49 7.30
N ASN A 472 -8.32 -25.87 7.75
CA ASN A 472 -9.68 -26.25 7.36
C ASN A 472 -10.45 -25.16 6.58
N GLY A 473 -9.80 -24.04 6.28
CA GLY A 473 -10.39 -22.92 5.54
C GLY A 473 -9.37 -22.18 4.69
N VAL A 474 -9.82 -21.07 4.11
CA VAL A 474 -8.97 -20.16 3.34
C VAL A 474 -8.87 -18.82 4.08
N PRO A 475 -7.67 -18.20 4.14
CA PRO A 475 -7.51 -16.88 4.73
C PRO A 475 -7.95 -15.77 3.76
N MET A 476 -8.12 -14.56 4.29
CA MET A 476 -8.27 -13.33 3.49
C MET A 476 -7.24 -13.24 2.36
N GLY A 477 -7.67 -12.73 1.20
CA GLY A 477 -6.90 -12.70 -0.03
C GLY A 477 -7.12 -13.92 -0.94
N SER A 478 -7.84 -14.95 -0.46
CA SER A 478 -8.03 -16.21 -1.17
C SER A 478 -9.41 -16.35 -1.84
N ASP A 479 -9.54 -17.38 -2.68
CA ASP A 479 -10.80 -17.87 -3.21
C ASP A 479 -11.26 -19.10 -2.41
N LEU A 480 -12.55 -19.14 -2.07
CA LEU A 480 -13.25 -20.33 -1.59
C LEU A 480 -14.16 -20.84 -2.71
N LEU A 481 -13.99 -22.11 -3.08
CA LEU A 481 -14.93 -22.78 -3.98
C LEU A 481 -16.21 -23.10 -3.23
N GLY A 482 -17.35 -22.91 -3.89
CA GLY A 482 -18.66 -23.31 -3.40
C GLY A 482 -18.71 -24.80 -3.03
N ASP A 483 -19.66 -25.18 -2.19
CA ASP A 483 -19.95 -26.60 -1.91
C ASP A 483 -21.47 -26.79 -1.91
N ASP A 484 -21.93 -27.69 -2.78
CA ASP A 484 -23.35 -27.87 -3.06
C ASP A 484 -24.09 -28.27 -1.78
N GLY A 485 -24.97 -27.39 -1.31
CA GLY A 485 -25.76 -27.61 -0.11
C GLY A 485 -25.08 -27.27 1.22
N GLN A 486 -23.91 -26.62 1.20
CA GLN A 486 -23.30 -26.06 2.41
C GLN A 486 -23.13 -24.54 2.32
N ASN A 487 -23.50 -23.83 3.39
CA ASN A 487 -23.20 -22.41 3.51
C ASN A 487 -21.80 -22.25 4.11
N PRO A 488 -20.93 -21.40 3.52
CA PRO A 488 -19.63 -21.14 4.11
C PRO A 488 -19.80 -20.46 5.48
N SER A 489 -18.94 -20.85 6.41
CA SER A 489 -18.79 -20.18 7.68
C SER A 489 -17.60 -19.24 7.60
N PHE A 490 -17.69 -18.13 8.33
CA PHE A 490 -16.70 -17.09 8.38
C PHE A 490 -16.20 -16.92 9.81
N LEU A 491 -14.88 -16.87 9.98
CA LEU A 491 -14.26 -16.57 11.26
C LEU A 491 -13.48 -15.28 11.12
N MET A 492 -13.74 -14.33 12.01
CA MET A 492 -12.99 -13.09 12.09
C MET A 492 -12.50 -12.81 13.51
N TRP A 493 -11.35 -12.15 13.57
CA TRP A 493 -10.77 -11.69 14.82
C TRP A 493 -10.09 -10.34 14.60
N ALA A 494 -10.65 -9.30 15.22
CA ALA A 494 -10.06 -7.97 15.27
C ALA A 494 -9.46 -7.69 16.65
N ALA A 495 -8.31 -7.02 16.69
CA ALA A 495 -7.69 -6.54 17.92
C ALA A 495 -7.34 -5.05 17.77
N LYS A 496 -7.58 -4.27 18.82
CA LYS A 496 -7.24 -2.84 18.85
C LYS A 496 -5.73 -2.62 18.72
N ASP A 497 -5.33 -1.42 18.33
CA ASP A 497 -3.98 -0.96 18.65
C ASP A 497 -3.83 -0.86 20.19
N PRO A 498 -2.80 -1.46 20.81
CA PRO A 498 -2.53 -1.30 22.24
C PRO A 498 -2.52 0.17 22.71
N ASN A 499 -2.05 1.09 21.87
CA ASN A 499 -2.00 2.52 22.11
C ASN A 499 -3.25 3.28 21.59
N GLY A 500 -4.09 2.61 20.79
CA GLY A 500 -5.32 3.17 20.23
C GLY A 500 -6.54 3.03 21.13
N THR A 501 -7.70 3.37 20.59
CA THR A 501 -8.97 3.33 21.33
C THR A 501 -9.59 1.92 21.31
N PRO A 502 -10.51 1.59 22.24
CA PRO A 502 -11.18 0.29 22.21
C PRO A 502 -12.03 0.08 20.95
N LEU A 503 -12.12 -1.16 20.47
CA LEU A 503 -13.00 -1.55 19.37
C LEU A 503 -14.47 -1.38 19.76
N GLN A 504 -15.27 -0.84 18.83
CA GLN A 504 -16.73 -0.75 18.97
C GLN A 504 -17.42 -1.95 18.33
N ARG A 505 -17.04 -2.29 17.08
CA ARG A 505 -17.73 -3.32 16.30
C ARG A 505 -16.84 -3.93 15.23
N VAL A 506 -17.24 -5.12 14.78
CA VAL A 506 -16.73 -5.76 13.56
C VAL A 506 -17.87 -5.92 12.58
N GLN A 507 -17.60 -5.62 11.32
CA GLN A 507 -18.53 -5.69 10.21
C GLN A 507 -18.00 -6.62 9.13
N ILE A 508 -18.91 -7.28 8.44
CA ILE A 508 -18.69 -7.89 7.12
C ILE A 508 -19.35 -7.01 6.08
N ILE A 509 -18.61 -6.71 5.02
CA ILE A 509 -19.13 -6.15 3.79
C ILE A 509 -19.20 -7.28 2.77
N LYS A 510 -20.41 -7.56 2.27
CA LYS A 510 -20.69 -8.53 1.22
C LYS A 510 -20.94 -7.80 -0.09
N GLY A 511 -20.35 -8.27 -1.18
CA GLY A 511 -20.79 -7.99 -2.55
C GLY A 511 -21.20 -9.29 -3.23
N TRP A 512 -22.24 -9.26 -4.07
CA TRP A 512 -22.68 -10.41 -4.86
C TRP A 512 -23.29 -9.97 -6.20
N VAL A 513 -23.45 -10.90 -7.14
CA VAL A 513 -24.20 -10.64 -8.38
C VAL A 513 -25.57 -11.30 -8.29
N GLU A 514 -26.63 -10.52 -8.52
CA GLU A 514 -28.00 -11.00 -8.59
C GLU A 514 -28.69 -10.41 -9.82
N ASN A 515 -29.34 -11.24 -10.63
CA ASN A 515 -30.02 -10.82 -11.87
C ASN A 515 -29.13 -9.99 -12.83
N GLY A 516 -27.82 -10.26 -12.85
CA GLY A 516 -26.84 -9.58 -13.70
C GLY A 516 -26.42 -8.19 -13.19
N ALA A 517 -26.78 -7.80 -11.97
CA ALA A 517 -26.34 -6.57 -11.32
C ALA A 517 -25.59 -6.87 -10.02
N ALA A 518 -24.55 -6.09 -9.75
CA ALA A 518 -23.85 -6.12 -8.48
C ALA A 518 -24.70 -5.52 -7.37
N MET A 519 -24.65 -6.19 -6.23
CA MET A 519 -25.35 -5.83 -5.01
C MET A 519 -24.34 -5.81 -3.88
N GLU A 520 -24.61 -4.99 -2.86
CA GLU A 520 -23.77 -4.91 -1.67
C GLU A 520 -24.61 -4.81 -0.40
N LYS A 521 -24.03 -5.27 0.72
CA LYS A 521 -24.66 -5.18 2.04
C LYS A 521 -23.61 -5.21 3.15
N VAL A 522 -23.83 -4.39 4.18
CA VAL A 522 -22.99 -4.34 5.38
C VAL A 522 -23.73 -5.02 6.53
N PHE A 523 -23.05 -5.90 7.25
CA PHE A 523 -23.54 -6.61 8.42
C PHE A 523 -22.63 -6.33 9.60
N ASP A 524 -23.18 -5.88 10.72
CA ASP A 524 -22.46 -5.97 12.00
C ASP A 524 -22.50 -7.44 12.44
N VAL A 525 -21.35 -7.97 12.85
CA VAL A 525 -21.17 -9.40 13.20
C VAL A 525 -20.60 -9.61 14.60
N ALA A 526 -19.97 -8.59 15.18
CA ALA A 526 -19.57 -8.57 16.58
C ALA A 526 -19.73 -7.15 17.15
N CYS A 527 -20.29 -7.05 18.35
CA CYS A 527 -20.46 -5.80 19.08
C CYS A 527 -19.62 -5.82 20.36
N SER A 528 -19.11 -4.66 20.77
CA SER A 528 -18.48 -4.51 22.08
C SER A 528 -19.49 -4.60 23.23
N ASP A 529 -18.98 -4.66 24.47
CA ASP A 529 -19.77 -4.50 25.70
C ASP A 529 -20.86 -5.56 25.91
N GLY A 530 -20.74 -6.73 25.27
CA GLY A 530 -21.72 -7.81 25.33
C GLY A 530 -23.03 -7.49 24.60
N ALA A 531 -23.06 -6.42 23.82
CA ALA A 531 -24.21 -6.08 22.99
C ALA A 531 -24.42 -7.15 21.91
N VAL A 532 -25.67 -7.26 21.45
CA VAL A 532 -26.08 -8.21 20.42
C VAL A 532 -26.54 -7.43 19.20
N VAL A 533 -26.15 -7.92 18.02
CA VAL A 533 -26.61 -7.37 16.74
C VAL A 533 -28.13 -7.46 16.66
N ASP A 534 -28.78 -6.35 16.35
CA ASP A 534 -30.22 -6.33 16.11
C ASP A 534 -30.54 -7.17 14.84
N PRO A 535 -31.40 -8.20 14.94
CA PRO A 535 -31.67 -9.08 13.81
C PRO A 535 -32.46 -8.43 12.68
N GLN A 536 -33.15 -7.32 12.93
CA GLN A 536 -33.91 -6.56 11.92
C GLN A 536 -33.02 -5.56 11.21
N THR A 537 -32.26 -4.76 11.96
CA THR A 537 -31.42 -3.70 11.37
C THR A 537 -30.04 -4.21 10.95
N ARG A 538 -29.59 -5.35 11.49
CA ARG A 538 -28.24 -5.91 11.32
C ARG A 538 -27.15 -4.94 11.83
N ARG A 539 -27.47 -4.18 12.88
CA ARG A 539 -26.57 -3.21 13.51
C ARG A 539 -26.37 -3.51 14.99
N CYS A 540 -25.16 -3.27 15.46
CA CYS A 540 -24.88 -3.10 16.87
C CYS A 540 -25.54 -1.81 17.37
N PRO A 541 -26.09 -1.81 18.59
CA PRO A 541 -26.55 -0.58 19.23
C PRO A 541 -25.37 0.37 19.47
N ASP A 542 -25.67 1.65 19.72
CA ASP A 542 -24.68 2.59 20.26
C ASP A 542 -24.18 2.09 21.61
N ASN A 543 -22.86 1.93 21.77
CA ASN A 543 -22.23 1.48 23.01
C ASN A 543 -22.03 2.63 24.02
N GLY A 544 -22.43 3.85 23.67
CA GLY A 544 -22.34 5.01 24.55
C GLY A 544 -20.95 5.65 24.60
N ALA A 545 -20.00 5.22 23.76
CA ALA A 545 -18.68 5.85 23.68
C ALA A 545 -18.79 7.29 23.19
N ARG A 546 -18.14 8.20 23.91
CA ARG A 546 -18.09 9.65 23.64
C ARG A 546 -16.67 10.18 23.78
N VAL A 547 -16.40 11.28 23.09
CA VAL A 547 -15.17 12.09 23.16
C VAL A 547 -15.51 13.43 23.80
N ASN A 548 -14.71 13.89 24.76
CA ASN A 548 -14.76 15.25 25.25
C ASN A 548 -13.95 16.16 24.31
N ILE A 549 -14.63 17.04 23.56
CA ILE A 549 -13.96 17.90 22.56
C ILE A 549 -13.05 18.96 23.20
N ALA A 550 -13.19 19.23 24.51
CA ALA A 550 -12.35 20.22 25.18
C ALA A 550 -10.92 19.71 25.49
N ASP A 551 -10.74 18.39 25.63
CA ASP A 551 -9.46 17.79 26.04
C ASP A 551 -9.15 16.46 25.34
N CYS A 552 -10.02 16.03 24.42
CA CYS A 552 -9.97 14.77 23.68
C CYS A 552 -9.95 13.50 24.53
N SER A 553 -10.31 13.58 25.81
CA SER A 553 -10.51 12.39 26.64
C SER A 553 -11.69 11.56 26.12
N ILE A 554 -11.51 10.23 26.09
CA ILE A 554 -12.52 9.27 25.65
C ILE A 554 -13.20 8.58 26.84
N SER A 555 -14.38 8.04 26.60
CA SER A 555 -15.14 7.29 27.61
C SER A 555 -14.38 6.06 28.12
N ALA A 556 -14.31 5.89 29.44
CA ALA A 556 -13.66 4.74 30.07
C ALA A 556 -14.63 3.55 30.22
N GLY A 557 -14.10 2.32 30.14
CA GLY A 557 -14.85 1.10 30.44
C GLY A 557 -15.89 0.70 29.38
N VAL A 558 -15.83 1.27 28.19
CA VAL A 558 -16.67 0.92 27.03
C VAL A 558 -15.80 0.53 25.84
N GLY A 559 -16.29 -0.39 25.02
CA GLY A 559 -15.54 -0.99 23.92
C GLY A 559 -14.77 -2.25 24.31
N ALA A 560 -14.06 -2.84 23.35
CA ALA A 560 -13.36 -4.11 23.52
C ALA A 560 -11.88 -4.02 23.08
N ALA A 561 -11.01 -4.79 23.74
CA ALA A 561 -9.63 -4.96 23.27
C ALA A 561 -9.56 -5.88 22.04
N GLU A 562 -10.43 -6.89 22.01
CA GLU A 562 -10.55 -7.84 20.91
C GLU A 562 -12.03 -8.14 20.65
N LEU A 563 -12.38 -8.35 19.38
CA LEU A 563 -13.68 -8.84 18.97
C LEU A 563 -13.48 -10.05 18.05
N ARG A 564 -14.12 -11.16 18.39
CA ARG A 564 -14.10 -12.41 17.62
C ARG A 564 -15.52 -12.81 17.29
N ALA A 565 -15.74 -13.31 16.08
CA ALA A 565 -17.02 -13.86 15.69
C ALA A 565 -16.86 -15.04 14.73
N SER A 566 -17.80 -15.97 14.84
CA SER A 566 -18.09 -16.99 13.84
C SER A 566 -19.46 -16.67 13.29
N TRP A 567 -19.54 -16.48 11.97
CA TRP A 567 -20.72 -15.94 11.31
C TRP A 567 -21.02 -16.75 10.04
N GLN A 568 -22.30 -16.88 9.72
CA GLN A 568 -22.77 -17.46 8.47
C GLN A 568 -23.70 -16.46 7.79
N ASP A 569 -23.55 -16.35 6.48
CA ASP A 569 -24.49 -15.60 5.66
C ASP A 569 -25.76 -16.43 5.45
N LEU A 570 -26.84 -16.02 6.12
CA LEU A 570 -28.16 -16.67 5.99
C LEU A 570 -28.85 -16.30 4.67
N GLU A 571 -28.34 -15.31 3.96
CA GLU A 571 -28.80 -14.85 2.65
C GLU A 571 -27.81 -15.31 1.55
N PHE A 572 -26.98 -16.33 1.83
CA PHE A 572 -26.07 -16.92 0.86
C PHE A 572 -26.83 -17.75 -0.19
N ASP A 573 -26.41 -17.59 -1.43
CA ASP A 573 -26.87 -18.38 -2.58
C ASP A 573 -25.63 -19.05 -3.21
N PRO A 574 -25.55 -20.40 -3.23
CA PRO A 574 -24.38 -21.11 -3.74
C PRO A 574 -24.14 -20.91 -5.25
N ASP A 575 -25.15 -20.45 -5.98
CA ASP A 575 -25.06 -20.20 -7.43
C ASP A 575 -24.51 -18.80 -7.75
N GLN A 576 -24.21 -17.97 -6.74
CA GLN A 576 -23.77 -16.59 -6.92
C GLN A 576 -22.27 -16.42 -6.66
N HIS A 577 -21.61 -15.70 -7.57
CA HIS A 577 -20.32 -15.10 -7.27
C HIS A 577 -20.50 -14.06 -6.16
N ALA A 578 -19.63 -14.09 -5.15
CA ALA A 578 -19.64 -13.16 -4.04
C ALA A 578 -18.24 -12.81 -3.56
N PHE A 579 -18.08 -11.69 -2.86
CA PHE A 579 -16.91 -11.41 -2.04
C PHE A 579 -17.35 -10.95 -0.65
N TYR A 580 -16.47 -11.18 0.32
CA TYR A 580 -16.64 -10.75 1.70
C TYR A 580 -15.34 -10.11 2.18
N TYR A 581 -15.39 -8.96 2.83
CA TYR A 581 -14.25 -8.43 3.58
C TYR A 581 -14.70 -7.87 4.93
N VAL A 582 -13.76 -7.84 5.86
CA VAL A 582 -14.01 -7.37 7.23
C VAL A 582 -13.62 -5.91 7.36
N ARG A 583 -14.48 -5.13 8.01
CA ARG A 583 -14.15 -3.80 8.53
C ARG A 583 -14.36 -3.80 10.05
N ALA A 584 -13.34 -3.50 10.83
CA ALA A 584 -13.50 -3.26 12.27
C ALA A 584 -13.39 -1.76 12.55
N LEU A 585 -14.24 -1.28 13.46
CA LEU A 585 -14.29 0.13 13.84
C LEU A 585 -13.92 0.28 15.31
N GLU A 586 -13.06 1.24 15.58
CA GLU A 586 -12.78 1.73 16.92
C GLU A 586 -13.89 2.65 17.45
N ASN A 587 -13.91 2.85 18.77
CA ASN A 587 -14.67 3.94 19.38
C ASN A 587 -14.20 5.29 18.82
N PRO A 588 -15.04 6.33 18.85
CA PRO A 588 -14.65 7.63 18.33
C PRO A 588 -13.47 8.22 19.11
N SER A 589 -12.58 8.90 18.39
CA SER A 589 -11.46 9.69 18.90
C SER A 589 -11.49 11.10 18.29
N CYS A 590 -10.73 12.03 18.87
CA CYS A 590 -10.52 13.33 18.23
C CYS A 590 -9.75 13.19 16.93
N ARG A 591 -10.16 13.96 15.92
CA ARG A 591 -9.37 14.21 14.71
C ARG A 591 -8.22 15.17 15.03
N TRP A 592 -7.15 15.12 14.25
CA TRP A 592 -5.96 15.95 14.37
C TRP A 592 -6.30 17.44 14.33
N SER A 593 -7.36 17.81 13.61
CA SER A 593 -7.84 19.19 13.54
C SER A 593 -8.40 19.68 14.87
N THR A 594 -8.95 18.79 15.70
CA THR A 594 -9.40 19.11 17.06
C THR A 594 -8.22 19.23 18.00
N TRP A 595 -7.22 18.36 17.87
CA TRP A 595 -5.96 18.48 18.62
C TRP A 595 -5.21 19.78 18.31
N ASP A 596 -5.15 20.18 17.04
CA ASP A 596 -4.60 21.48 16.62
C ASP A 596 -5.33 22.64 17.29
N ALA A 597 -6.67 22.62 17.31
CA ALA A 597 -7.48 23.66 17.94
C ALA A 597 -7.23 23.76 19.46
N ILE A 598 -7.19 22.61 20.15
CA ILE A 598 -6.86 22.54 21.59
C ILE A 598 -5.47 23.11 21.86
N ARG A 599 -4.45 22.70 21.10
CA ARG A 599 -3.07 23.21 21.25
C ARG A 599 -2.98 24.72 21.02
N ALA A 600 -3.77 25.25 20.09
CA ALA A 600 -3.83 26.68 19.80
C ALA A 600 -4.73 27.49 20.75
N GLY A 601 -5.51 26.83 21.62
CA GLY A 601 -6.45 27.49 22.53
C GLY A 601 -7.64 28.14 21.82
N VAL A 602 -8.10 27.55 20.71
CA VAL A 602 -9.24 28.01 19.90
C VAL A 602 -10.30 26.91 19.80
N GLU A 603 -11.51 27.28 19.38
CA GLU A 603 -12.56 26.31 19.09
C GLU A 603 -12.25 25.52 17.80
N PRO A 604 -12.63 24.22 17.72
CA PRO A 604 -12.52 23.45 16.50
C PRO A 604 -13.21 24.13 15.31
N ARG A 605 -12.57 24.04 14.13
CA ARG A 605 -13.11 24.62 12.90
C ARG A 605 -14.48 23.99 12.56
N PRO A 606 -15.56 24.79 12.38
CA PRO A 606 -16.93 24.28 12.36
C PRO A 606 -17.32 23.46 11.11
N ASP A 607 -16.61 23.62 9.99
CA ASP A 607 -16.78 22.88 8.74
C ASP A 607 -15.86 21.65 8.62
N MET A 608 -15.21 21.24 9.73
CA MET A 608 -14.40 20.03 9.81
C MET A 608 -14.96 19.07 10.87
N PRO A 609 -14.89 17.74 10.66
CA PRO A 609 -15.25 16.78 11.69
C PRO A 609 -14.38 16.96 12.94
N SER A 610 -15.01 17.07 14.12
CA SER A 610 -14.26 17.12 15.39
C SER A 610 -13.73 15.75 15.84
N THR A 611 -14.33 14.68 15.34
CA THR A 611 -14.01 13.30 15.70
C THR A 611 -14.04 12.41 14.47
N LEU A 612 -13.37 11.27 14.54
CA LEU A 612 -13.47 10.19 13.57
C LEU A 612 -13.61 8.84 14.27
N GLN A 613 -13.85 7.79 13.49
CA GLN A 613 -13.75 6.40 13.93
C GLN A 613 -12.73 5.69 13.05
N GLU A 614 -11.56 5.45 13.65
CA GLU A 614 -10.49 4.68 13.03
C GLU A 614 -10.95 3.27 12.71
N ARG A 615 -10.35 2.69 11.67
CA ARG A 615 -10.76 1.39 11.14
C ARG A 615 -9.64 0.60 10.49
N VAL A 616 -9.88 -0.70 10.40
CA VAL A 616 -9.06 -1.66 9.65
C VAL A 616 -9.92 -2.40 8.64
N TRP A 617 -9.35 -2.67 7.46
CA TRP A 617 -9.98 -3.42 6.37
C TRP A 617 -9.15 -4.66 6.02
N SER A 618 -9.76 -5.84 6.06
CA SER A 618 -9.13 -7.06 5.57
C SER A 618 -9.16 -7.12 4.04
N SER A 619 -8.20 -7.79 3.42
CA SER A 619 -8.39 -8.23 2.03
C SER A 619 -9.66 -9.10 1.89
N PRO A 620 -10.29 -9.12 0.71
CA PRO A 620 -11.51 -9.92 0.50
C PRO A 620 -11.21 -11.41 0.43
N ILE A 621 -12.19 -12.22 0.83
CA ILE A 621 -12.33 -13.62 0.41
C ILE A 621 -13.39 -13.65 -0.68
N TRP A 622 -13.07 -14.30 -1.79
CA TRP A 622 -13.97 -14.46 -2.93
C TRP A 622 -14.64 -15.83 -2.88
N ILE A 623 -15.93 -15.90 -3.18
CA ILE A 623 -16.68 -17.15 -3.34
C ILE A 623 -16.93 -17.36 -4.83
N THR A 624 -16.47 -18.51 -5.33
CA THR A 624 -16.73 -18.94 -6.71
C THR A 624 -17.73 -20.09 -6.68
N PRO A 625 -18.88 -19.99 -7.37
CA PRO A 625 -19.81 -21.11 -7.52
C PRO A 625 -19.15 -22.36 -8.11
N ASN A 626 -19.73 -23.53 -7.83
CA ASN A 626 -19.22 -24.82 -8.33
C ASN A 626 -19.41 -25.05 -9.83
#